data_AF-A0A831VRX9-F1
#
_entry.id   AF-A0A831VRX9-F1
#
_cell.length_a   1.000
_cell.length_b   1.000
_cell.length_c   1.000
_cell.angle_alpha   90.00
_cell.angle_beta   90.00
_cell.angle_gamma   90.00
#
_symmetry.space_group_name_H-M   'P 1'
#
loop_
_entity.id
_entity.type
_entity.pdbx_description
1 polymer ?
#
loop_
_entity_poly.entity_id
_entity_poly.type
_entity_poly.pdbx_seq_one_letter_code
_entity_poly.pdbx_strand_id
1 'polypeptide(L)'
;KWFLSLLHVAGGSVILYFAWKVFASLKEQSFNIKPASNAARRTLAGAIAMNILNPSPYIFWSVVAGPILLEGWRQAKTLGVSFISGFYGTFVLSLGLFIFMFGTVGRMNPRLNRVLSTISAWALAVFGLYELWSGISKVIVHVRV
;
A
#
# COMPACT_ATOMS: atom_id res chain seq x y z
N LYS A 1 -3.60 24.90 2.93
CA LYS A 1 -4.50 24.21 3.89
C LYS A 1 -5.66 23.49 3.19
N TRP A 2 -6.34 24.11 2.21
CA TRP A 2 -7.42 23.47 1.41
C TRP A 2 -7.00 22.23 0.61
N PHE A 3 -5.78 22.21 0.04
CA PHE A 3 -5.24 21.04 -0.68
C PHE A 3 -5.19 19.77 0.17
N LEU A 4 -4.80 19.88 1.45
CA LEU A 4 -4.77 18.74 2.37
C LEU A 4 -6.18 18.22 2.64
N SER A 5 -7.16 19.11 2.83
CA SER A 5 -8.56 18.70 2.99
C SER A 5 -9.08 17.99 1.75
N LEU A 6 -8.75 18.49 0.55
CA LEU A 6 -9.12 17.84 -0.71
C LEU A 6 -8.48 16.44 -0.84
N LEU A 7 -7.23 16.30 -0.40
CA LEU A 7 -6.50 15.03 -0.36
C LEU A 7 -7.14 14.04 0.63
N HIS A 8 -7.49 14.47 1.84
CA HIS A 8 -8.19 13.66 2.84
C HIS A 8 -9.57 13.21 2.32
N VAL A 9 -10.34 14.10 1.69
CA VAL A 9 -11.65 13.76 1.13
C VAL A 9 -11.51 12.76 -0.02
N ALA A 10 -10.64 13.04 -0.99
CA ALA A 10 -10.40 12.14 -2.13
C ALA A 10 -9.87 10.77 -1.67
N GLY A 11 -8.92 10.76 -0.73
CA GLY A 11 -8.36 9.54 -0.14
C GLY A 11 -9.42 8.73 0.60
N GLY A 12 -10.20 9.36 1.47
CA GLY A 12 -11.30 8.74 2.20
C GLY A 12 -12.34 8.12 1.26
N SER A 13 -12.74 8.82 0.20
CA SER A 13 -13.67 8.28 -0.81
C SER A 13 -13.12 7.04 -1.53
N VAL A 14 -11.83 7.04 -1.92
CA VAL A 14 -11.18 5.88 -2.57
C VAL A 14 -11.08 4.69 -1.62
N ILE A 15 -10.70 4.93 -0.36
CA ILE A 15 -10.61 3.89 0.66
C ILE A 15 -11.99 3.24 0.92
N LEU A 16 -13.05 4.05 1.01
CA LEU A 16 -14.42 3.55 1.18
C LEU A 16 -14.89 2.76 -0.04
N TYR A 17 -14.55 3.19 -1.24
CA TYR A 17 -14.82 2.44 -2.46
C TYR A 17 -14.16 1.05 -2.43
N PHE A 18 -12.92 0.93 -1.93
CA PHE A 18 -12.27 -0.36 -1.74
C PHE A 18 -12.92 -1.21 -0.66
N ALA A 19 -13.30 -0.61 0.48
CA ALA A 19 -14.03 -1.33 1.53
C ALA A 19 -15.33 -1.94 0.98
N TRP A 20 -16.11 -1.14 0.24
CA TRP A 20 -17.36 -1.61 -0.38
C TRP A 20 -17.13 -2.75 -1.37
N LYS A 21 -16.10 -2.67 -2.22
CA LYS A 21 -15.74 -3.75 -3.13
C LYS A 21 -15.43 -5.06 -2.40
N VAL A 22 -14.72 -5.01 -1.27
CA VAL A 22 -14.42 -6.21 -0.48
C VAL A 22 -15.70 -6.77 0.16
N PHE A 23 -16.60 -5.93 0.68
CA PHE A 23 -17.89 -6.40 1.19
C PHE A 23 -18.78 -7.02 0.10
N ALA A 24 -18.80 -6.43 -1.10
CA ALA A 24 -19.52 -6.98 -2.24
C ALA A 24 -18.99 -8.36 -2.65
N SER A 25 -17.66 -8.54 -2.72
CA SER A 25 -17.06 -9.84 -3.06
C SER A 25 -17.28 -10.91 -2.00
N LEU A 26 -17.41 -10.53 -0.72
CA LEU A 26 -17.76 -11.43 0.38
C LEU A 26 -19.23 -11.90 0.33
N LYS A 27 -20.12 -11.14 -0.33
CA LYS A 27 -21.55 -11.45 -0.47
C LYS A 27 -21.83 -12.40 -1.63
N GLU A 28 -21.09 -12.28 -2.73
CA GLU A 28 -21.33 -13.07 -3.95
C GLU A 28 -20.85 -14.53 -3.86
N GLN A 29 -20.22 -14.96 -2.76
CA GLN A 29 -19.58 -16.28 -2.55
C GLN A 29 -18.56 -16.72 -3.62
N SER A 30 -18.49 -16.04 -4.76
CA SER A 30 -17.46 -16.16 -5.76
C SER A 30 -16.27 -15.29 -5.37
N PHE A 31 -15.43 -15.80 -4.47
CA PHE A 31 -13.99 -15.49 -4.53
C PHE A 31 -13.36 -16.14 -5.79
N ASN A 32 -14.09 -16.17 -6.90
CA ASN A 32 -13.57 -16.55 -8.20
C ASN A 32 -13.02 -15.25 -8.80
N ILE A 33 -11.90 -14.79 -8.25
CA ILE A 33 -11.04 -13.85 -8.94
C ILE A 33 -10.52 -14.63 -10.15
N LYS A 34 -11.31 -14.71 -11.23
CA LYS A 34 -10.80 -15.15 -12.52
C LYS A 34 -9.65 -14.19 -12.80
N PRO A 35 -8.39 -14.68 -12.88
CA PRO A 35 -7.32 -13.80 -13.30
C PRO A 35 -7.66 -13.43 -14.74
N ALA A 36 -8.19 -12.22 -14.94
CA ALA A 36 -8.26 -11.70 -16.29
C ALA A 36 -6.81 -11.70 -16.76
N SER A 37 -6.53 -12.38 -17.88
CA SER A 37 -5.17 -12.59 -18.40
C SER A 37 -4.38 -11.27 -18.57
N ASN A 38 -5.09 -10.14 -18.65
CA ASN A 38 -4.55 -8.79 -18.70
C ASN A 38 -4.64 -7.99 -17.39
N ALA A 39 -5.37 -8.45 -16.37
CA ALA A 39 -5.46 -7.76 -15.08
C ALA A 39 -4.10 -7.71 -14.37
N ALA A 40 -3.35 -8.82 -14.33
CA ALA A 40 -2.03 -8.86 -13.69
C ALA A 40 -1.04 -7.84 -14.31
N ARG A 41 -1.08 -7.66 -15.64
CA ARG A 41 -0.23 -6.69 -16.35
C ARG A 41 -0.69 -5.25 -16.15
N ARG A 42 -2.00 -4.99 -16.14
CA ARG A 42 -2.57 -3.66 -15.81
C ARG A 42 -2.30 -3.26 -14.36
N THR A 43 -2.35 -4.21 -13.42
CA THR A 43 -2.02 -3.98 -12.01
C THR A 43 -0.53 -3.76 -11.80
N LEU A 44 0.34 -4.44 -12.54
CA LEU A 44 1.80 -4.24 -12.42
C LEU A 44 2.23 -2.87 -12.93
N ALA A 45 1.78 -2.47 -14.13
CA ALA A 45 2.08 -1.14 -14.66
C ALA A 45 1.53 -0.03 -13.75
N GLY A 46 0.31 -0.20 -13.22
CA GLY A 46 -0.26 0.71 -12.24
C GLY A 46 0.53 0.77 -10.93
N ALA A 47 0.99 -0.36 -10.42
CA ALA A 47 1.82 -0.42 -9.21
C ALA A 47 3.20 0.23 -9.41
N ILE A 48 3.84 0.01 -10.56
CA ILE A 48 5.09 0.68 -10.94
C ILE A 48 4.86 2.19 -11.03
N ALA A 49 3.80 2.63 -11.71
CA ALA A 49 3.49 4.05 -11.83
C ALA A 49 3.21 4.69 -10.46
N MET A 50 2.46 4.01 -9.58
CA MET A 50 2.26 4.47 -8.20
C MET A 50 3.57 4.56 -7.43
N ASN A 51 4.50 3.62 -7.64
CA ASN A 51 5.81 3.64 -6.98
C ASN A 51 6.68 4.81 -7.49
N ILE A 52 6.69 5.07 -8.80
CA ILE A 52 7.42 6.19 -9.43
C ILE A 52 6.83 7.55 -9.02
N LEU A 53 5.51 7.65 -8.88
CA LEU A 53 4.86 8.91 -8.48
C LEU A 53 4.88 9.12 -6.97
N ASN A 54 5.26 8.10 -6.18
CA ASN A 54 5.37 8.21 -4.74
C ASN A 54 6.65 8.97 -4.37
N PRO A 55 6.59 10.10 -3.66
CA PRO A 55 7.79 10.85 -3.26
C PRO A 55 8.61 10.16 -2.17
N SER A 56 8.04 9.25 -1.37
CA SER A 56 8.70 8.66 -0.21
C SER A 56 9.97 7.87 -0.55
N PRO A 57 10.03 7.01 -1.59
CA PRO A 57 11.25 6.36 -2.02
C PRO A 57 12.36 7.35 -2.39
N TYR A 58 12.04 8.43 -3.09
CA TYR A 58 13.04 9.44 -3.48
C TYR A 58 13.60 10.16 -2.26
N ILE A 59 12.75 10.51 -1.28
CA ILE A 59 13.19 11.14 -0.03
C ILE A 59 14.10 10.18 0.75
N PHE A 60 13.70 8.92 0.89
CA PHE A 60 14.51 7.92 1.57
C PHE A 60 15.88 7.73 0.91
N TRP A 61 15.92 7.57 -0.42
CA TRP A 61 17.18 7.38 -1.15
C TRP A 61 18.05 8.63 -1.21
N SER A 62 17.48 9.82 -1.21
CA SER A 62 18.26 11.06 -1.22
C SER A 62 18.79 11.46 0.16
N VAL A 63 17.99 11.28 1.21
CA VAL A 63 18.29 11.79 2.56
C VAL A 63 18.96 10.74 3.45
N VAL A 64 18.65 9.46 3.28
CA VAL A 64 19.08 8.41 4.22
C VAL A 64 19.97 7.38 3.52
N ALA A 65 19.42 6.59 2.60
CA ALA A 65 20.13 5.46 2.03
C ALA A 65 21.24 5.88 1.06
N GLY A 66 21.07 6.99 0.33
CA GLY A 66 22.08 7.52 -0.59
C GLY A 66 23.37 7.93 0.13
N PRO A 67 23.32 8.80 1.16
CA PRO A 67 24.49 9.14 1.95
C PRO A 67 25.19 7.92 2.57
N ILE A 68 24.42 6.97 3.14
CA ILE A 68 24.98 5.73 3.72
C ILE A 68 25.70 4.89 2.66
N LEU A 69 25.09 4.72 1.49
CA LEU A 69 25.67 3.99 0.37
C LEU A 69 26.96 4.66 -0.12
N LEU A 70 26.94 5.97 -0.35
CA LEU A 70 28.08 6.72 -0.86
C LEU A 70 29.24 6.70 0.14
N GLU A 71 28.94 6.84 1.42
CA GLU A 71 29.95 6.78 2.48
C GLU A 71 30.60 5.39 2.54
N GLY A 72 29.79 4.33 2.55
CA GLY A 72 30.31 2.95 2.48
C GLY A 72 31.15 2.72 1.22
N TRP A 73 30.67 3.19 0.06
CA TRP A 73 31.37 3.04 -1.22
C TRP A 73 32.72 3.79 -1.25
N ARG A 74 32.81 4.97 -0.63
CA ARG A 74 34.04 5.76 -0.50
C ARG A 74 35.06 5.08 0.39
N GLN A 75 34.62 4.43 1.47
CA GLN A 75 35.49 3.66 2.36
C GLN A 75 36.01 2.39 1.68
N ALA A 76 35.09 1.59 1.10
CA ALA A 76 35.43 0.45 0.26
C ALA A 76 34.24 0.06 -0.62
N LYS A 77 34.48 -0.20 -1.90
CA LYS A 77 33.41 -0.63 -2.83
C LYS A 77 32.60 -1.83 -2.29
N THR A 78 33.26 -2.75 -1.60
CA THR A 78 32.63 -3.92 -0.97
C THR A 78 31.58 -3.55 0.07
N LEU A 79 31.77 -2.47 0.84
CA LEU A 79 30.80 -2.02 1.84
C LEU A 79 29.52 -1.48 1.18
N GLY A 80 29.67 -0.68 0.12
CA GLY A 80 28.51 -0.18 -0.62
C GLY A 80 27.75 -1.30 -1.35
N VAL A 81 28.44 -2.26 -1.96
CA VAL A 81 27.81 -3.46 -2.55
C VAL A 81 27.09 -4.29 -1.49
N SER A 82 27.71 -4.51 -0.32
CA SER A 82 27.10 -5.23 0.80
C SER A 82 25.86 -4.53 1.34
N PHE A 83 25.85 -3.19 1.42
CA PHE A 83 24.68 -2.42 1.80
C PHE A 83 23.50 -2.65 0.83
N ILE A 84 23.72 -2.47 -0.48
CA ILE A 84 22.69 -2.70 -1.51
C ILE A 84 22.18 -4.14 -1.45
N SER A 85 23.11 -5.11 -1.39
CA SER A 85 22.76 -6.52 -1.39
C SER A 85 21.99 -6.93 -0.13
N GLY A 86 22.41 -6.46 1.04
CA GLY A 86 21.72 -6.71 2.31
C GLY A 86 20.35 -6.05 2.37
N PHE A 87 20.24 -4.80 1.92
CA PHE A 87 18.97 -4.07 1.88
C PHE A 87 17.96 -4.77 0.97
N TYR A 88 18.29 -4.96 -0.32
CA TYR A 88 17.36 -5.58 -1.27
C TYR A 88 17.15 -7.05 -0.99
N GLY A 89 18.17 -7.77 -0.52
CA GLY A 89 18.05 -9.16 -0.09
C GLY A 89 17.02 -9.31 1.02
N THR A 90 17.16 -8.55 2.11
CA THR A 90 16.20 -8.57 3.22
C THR A 90 14.81 -8.13 2.77
N PHE A 91 14.72 -7.09 1.94
CA PHE A 91 13.44 -6.57 1.45
C PHE A 91 12.69 -7.60 0.59
N VAL A 92 13.35 -8.19 -0.39
CA VAL A 92 12.76 -9.21 -1.28
C VAL A 92 12.40 -10.47 -0.50
N LEU A 93 13.28 -10.93 0.40
CA LEU A 93 12.99 -12.10 1.25
C LEU A 93 11.78 -11.87 2.15
N SER A 94 11.67 -10.69 2.76
CA SER A 94 10.54 -10.33 3.62
C SER A 94 9.22 -10.29 2.83
N LEU A 95 9.23 -9.67 1.64
CA LEU A 95 8.07 -9.65 0.76
C LEU A 95 7.70 -11.05 0.26
N GLY A 96 8.69 -11.86 -0.11
CA GLY A 96 8.50 -13.24 -0.53
C GLY A 96 7.90 -14.10 0.57
N LEU A 97 8.40 -13.97 1.80
CA LEU A 97 7.85 -14.62 2.98
C LEU A 97 6.40 -14.19 3.24
N PHE A 98 6.12 -12.90 3.14
CA PHE A 98 4.76 -12.37 3.30
C PHE A 98 3.80 -12.95 2.25
N ILE A 99 4.19 -12.93 0.97
CA ILE A 99 3.40 -13.51 -0.13
C ILE A 99 3.22 -15.01 0.08
N PHE A 100 4.26 -15.73 0.50
CA PHE A 100 4.16 -17.16 0.79
C PHE A 100 3.18 -17.42 1.94
N MET A 101 3.30 -16.72 3.06
CA MET A 101 2.41 -16.90 4.21
C MET A 101 0.95 -16.62 3.84
N PHE A 102 0.66 -15.46 3.26
CA PHE A 102 -0.72 -15.03 3.01
C PHE A 102 -1.30 -15.58 1.70
N GLY A 103 -0.48 -15.81 0.68
CA GLY A 103 -0.89 -16.39 -0.59
C GLY A 103 -1.23 -17.89 -0.48
N THR A 104 -0.58 -18.61 0.43
CA THR A 104 -0.87 -20.04 0.67
C THR A 104 -2.10 -20.19 1.58
N VAL A 105 -2.22 -19.36 2.62
CA VAL A 105 -3.40 -19.30 3.51
C VAL A 105 -4.69 -19.01 2.72
N GLY A 106 -4.63 -18.12 1.73
CA GLY A 106 -5.77 -17.78 0.88
C GLY A 106 -6.33 -18.95 0.05
N ARG A 107 -5.51 -19.97 -0.25
CA ARG A 107 -5.93 -21.15 -1.03
C ARG A 107 -6.36 -22.33 -0.16
N MET A 108 -5.85 -22.43 1.06
CA MET A 108 -6.05 -23.61 1.92
C MET A 108 -7.31 -23.55 2.78
N ASN A 109 -7.73 -22.37 3.24
CA ASN A 109 -8.90 -22.25 4.12
C ASN A 109 -9.81 -21.07 3.71
N PRO A 110 -10.91 -21.33 2.99
CA PRO A 110 -11.89 -20.32 2.60
C PRO A 110 -12.47 -19.53 3.77
N ARG A 111 -12.58 -20.12 4.97
CA ARG A 111 -13.09 -19.43 6.17
C ARG A 111 -12.09 -18.39 6.69
N LEU A 112 -10.81 -18.72 6.72
CA LEU A 112 -9.77 -17.81 7.18
C LEU A 112 -9.60 -16.63 6.21
N ASN A 113 -9.62 -16.89 4.90
CA ASN A 113 -9.61 -15.82 3.90
C ASN A 113 -10.83 -14.88 4.06
N ARG A 114 -12.02 -15.43 4.34
CA ARG A 114 -13.23 -14.65 4.60
C ARG A 114 -13.09 -13.78 5.84
N VAL A 115 -12.58 -14.33 6.95
CA VAL A 115 -12.36 -13.58 8.20
C VAL A 115 -11.35 -12.45 7.99
N LEU A 116 -10.19 -12.75 7.42
CA LEU A 116 -9.15 -11.75 7.15
C LEU A 116 -9.68 -10.64 6.24
N SER A 117 -10.37 -10.99 5.15
CA SER A 117 -10.96 -10.01 4.23
C SER A 117 -12.05 -9.16 4.92
N THR A 118 -12.84 -9.75 5.81
CA THR A 118 -13.88 -9.01 6.56
C THR A 118 -13.24 -8.03 7.54
N ILE A 119 -12.19 -8.44 8.25
CA ILE A 119 -11.43 -7.56 9.15
C ILE A 119 -10.80 -6.41 8.36
N SER A 120 -10.17 -6.70 7.22
CA SER A 120 -9.59 -5.67 6.35
C SER A 120 -10.63 -4.71 5.81
N ALA A 121 -11.81 -5.20 5.39
CA ALA A 121 -12.89 -4.36 4.90
C ALA A 121 -13.41 -3.40 5.99
N TRP A 122 -13.55 -3.88 7.23
CA TRP A 122 -13.90 -3.03 8.36
C TRP A 122 -12.81 -2.01 8.69
N ALA A 123 -11.54 -2.43 8.70
CA ALA A 123 -10.43 -1.51 8.93
C ALA A 123 -10.39 -0.40 7.87
N LEU A 124 -10.56 -0.75 6.58
CA LEU A 124 -10.67 0.21 5.49
C LEU A 124 -11.88 1.13 5.66
N ALA A 125 -13.06 0.60 6.04
CA ALA A 125 -14.25 1.40 6.24
C ALA A 125 -14.06 2.44 7.36
N VAL A 126 -13.54 2.01 8.51
CA VAL A 126 -13.25 2.89 9.65
C VAL A 126 -12.23 3.95 9.27
N PHE A 127 -11.13 3.56 8.60
CA PHE A 127 -10.09 4.48 8.18
C PHE A 127 -10.59 5.48 7.13
N GLY A 128 -11.38 5.02 6.15
CA GLY A 128 -11.96 5.87 5.12
C GLY A 128 -12.97 6.89 5.69
N LEU A 129 -13.80 6.48 6.65
CA LEU A 129 -14.70 7.39 7.38
C LEU A 129 -13.92 8.41 8.21
N TYR A 130 -12.85 7.99 8.87
CA TYR A 130 -11.97 8.89 9.63
C TYR A 130 -11.32 9.94 8.72
N GLU A 131 -10.79 9.54 7.56
CA GLU A 131 -10.21 10.43 6.57
C GLU A 131 -11.23 11.43 6.01
N LEU A 132 -12.44 10.97 5.69
CA LEU A 132 -13.54 11.86 5.27
C LEU A 132 -13.90 12.87 6.36
N TRP A 133 -14.08 12.42 7.61
CA TRP A 133 -14.40 13.29 8.73
C TRP A 133 -13.32 14.34 8.97
N SER A 134 -12.05 13.91 8.96
CA SER A 134 -10.87 14.77 9.09
C SER A 134 -10.82 15.82 7.97
N GLY A 135 -11.11 15.42 6.73
CA GLY A 135 -11.20 16.33 5.59
C GLY A 135 -12.33 17.35 5.72
N ILE A 136 -13.55 16.89 6.02
CA ILE A 136 -14.76 17.72 6.13
C ILE A 136 -14.67 18.70 7.30
N SER A 137 -14.26 18.25 8.47
CA SER A 137 -14.09 19.11 9.65
C SER A 137 -13.10 20.25 9.41
N LYS A 138 -11.99 19.99 8.71
CA LYS A 138 -11.02 21.02 8.31
C LYS A 138 -11.58 22.02 7.29
N VAL A 139 -12.49 21.60 6.40
CA VAL A 139 -13.17 22.51 5.46
C VAL A 139 -14.17 23.40 6.20
N ILE A 140 -14.99 22.83 7.08
CA ILE A 140 -16.02 23.57 7.83
C ILE A 140 -15.41 24.63 8.75
N VAL A 141 -14.31 24.30 9.44
CA VAL A 141 -13.59 25.26 10.29
C VAL A 141 -12.98 26.40 9.46
N HIS A 142 -12.53 26.13 8.22
CA HIS A 142 -11.95 27.16 7.36
C HIS A 142 -12.99 28.09 6.72
N VAL A 143 -14.24 27.63 6.56
CA VAL A 143 -15.35 28.46 6.05
C VAL A 143 -15.95 29.37 7.15
N ARG A 144 -15.70 29.06 8.43
CA ARG A 144 -16.19 29.83 9.59
C ARG A 144 -15.20 30.87 10.13
N VAL A 145 -13.98 30.96 9.60
CA VAL A 145 -12.94 31.95 9.98
C VAL A 145 -12.67 32.85 8.79
#